data_AF-A0A928SA03-F1
#
_entry.id   AF-A0A928SA03-F1
#
_cell.length_a   1.000
_cell.length_b   1.000
_cell.length_c   1.000
_cell.angle_alpha   90.00
_cell.angle_beta   90.00
_cell.angle_gamma   90.00
#
_symmetry.space_group_name_H-M   'P 1'
#
loop_
_entity.id
_entity.type
_entity.pdbx_description
1 polymer ?
#
loop_
_entity_poly.entity_id
_entity_poly.type
_entity_poly.pdbx_seq_one_letter_code
_entity_poly.pdbx_strand_id
1 'polypeptide(L)'
;MKPIELFLDSIAIIKWKYEKVLQQAQQDFNIFSILRNEADEVYLHSQFLAELLNPKGSHNQGDILLGLFLQQIDLPNFKLKNVYVKKEYNDIDIFIANETQAIILENKIYAEDQPGQLARYYESVRKQGIEDIAVIYLTLNGDAPSEQSTKGIVADSLLRTVSYKDDIDAWLEECIKQAAQYPVLRETLVQYQRLIKKLTGQSSVRGYTMEIKDLLLNERNIKLAIVTCSTDIDKRLSIKGLSKQRHRG
;
A
#
# COMPACT_ATOMS: atom_id res chain seq x y z
N MET A 1 -18.12 -32.36 -21.00
CA MET A 1 -18.80 -31.56 -19.95
C MET A 1 -18.13 -31.71 -18.59
N LYS A 2 -18.01 -32.92 -18.01
CA LYS A 2 -17.34 -33.18 -16.70
C LYS A 2 -16.02 -32.43 -16.39
N PRO A 3 -15.07 -32.26 -17.32
CA PRO A 3 -13.79 -31.59 -16.98
C PRO A 3 -13.92 -30.08 -16.74
N ILE A 4 -14.87 -29.41 -17.40
CA ILE A 4 -15.13 -27.97 -17.21
C ILE A 4 -15.87 -27.75 -15.89
N GLU A 5 -16.82 -28.63 -15.57
CA GLU A 5 -17.52 -28.62 -14.28
C GLU A 5 -16.52 -28.76 -13.12
N LEU A 6 -15.60 -29.74 -13.18
CA LEU A 6 -14.54 -29.90 -12.18
C LEU A 6 -13.61 -28.67 -12.04
N PHE A 7 -13.35 -27.97 -13.14
CA PHE A 7 -12.55 -26.75 -13.14
C PHE A 7 -13.32 -25.59 -12.47
N LEU A 8 -14.59 -25.40 -12.82
CA LEU A 8 -15.46 -24.40 -12.21
C LEU A 8 -15.70 -24.69 -10.72
N ASP A 9 -15.84 -25.97 -10.34
CA ASP A 9 -15.94 -26.41 -8.95
C ASP A 9 -14.64 -26.09 -8.20
N SER A 10 -13.48 -26.28 -8.82
CA SER A 10 -12.19 -25.92 -8.21
C SER A 10 -12.08 -24.41 -7.99
N ILE A 11 -12.52 -23.58 -8.95
CA ILE A 11 -12.62 -22.13 -8.76
C ILE A 11 -13.59 -21.79 -7.64
N ALA A 12 -14.75 -22.44 -7.58
CA ALA A 12 -15.74 -22.22 -6.54
C ALA A 12 -15.22 -22.61 -5.15
N ILE A 13 -14.42 -23.68 -5.05
CA ILE A 13 -13.75 -24.12 -3.81
C ILE A 13 -12.67 -23.11 -3.39
N ILE A 14 -11.84 -22.65 -4.32
CA ILE A 14 -10.84 -21.60 -4.04
C ILE A 14 -11.57 -20.34 -3.57
N LYS A 15 -12.58 -19.89 -4.30
CA LYS A 15 -13.42 -18.75 -3.92
C LYS A 15 -14.02 -18.93 -2.52
N TRP A 16 -14.61 -20.09 -2.23
CA TRP A 16 -15.16 -20.41 -0.91
C TRP A 16 -14.09 -20.41 0.19
N LYS A 17 -12.90 -20.96 -0.07
CA LYS A 17 -11.76 -20.94 0.88
C LYS A 17 -11.37 -19.51 1.24
N TYR A 18 -11.28 -18.59 0.27
CA TYR A 18 -10.94 -17.19 0.54
C TYR A 18 -12.11 -16.39 1.15
N GLU A 19 -13.36 -16.63 0.72
CA GLU A 19 -14.56 -15.93 1.22
C GLU A 19 -15.04 -16.41 2.58
N LYS A 20 -14.82 -17.69 2.93
CA LYS A 20 -15.34 -18.29 4.16
C LYS A 20 -14.28 -18.59 5.18
N VAL A 21 -13.11 -19.10 4.79
CA VAL A 21 -12.09 -19.54 5.77
C VAL A 21 -11.14 -18.40 6.11
N LEU A 22 -10.71 -17.61 5.13
CA LEU A 22 -9.73 -16.53 5.35
C LEU A 22 -10.39 -15.19 5.74
N GLN A 23 -11.61 -14.91 5.29
CA GLN A 23 -12.36 -13.71 5.68
C GLN A 23 -13.05 -13.83 7.05
N GLN A 24 -13.62 -15.00 7.42
CA GLN A 24 -14.39 -15.11 8.68
C GLN A 24 -13.55 -15.16 9.97
N ALA A 25 -12.22 -15.32 9.89
CA ALA A 25 -11.44 -15.56 11.11
C ALA A 25 -11.23 -14.32 12.00
N GLN A 26 -11.15 -13.09 11.45
CA GLN A 26 -10.91 -11.86 12.24
C GLN A 26 -10.82 -10.57 11.39
N GLN A 27 -11.29 -10.56 10.13
CA GLN A 27 -10.87 -9.54 9.14
C GLN A 27 -11.78 -8.31 8.99
N ASP A 28 -13.01 -8.32 9.51
CA ASP A 28 -13.90 -7.15 9.40
C ASP A 28 -13.63 -6.10 10.48
N PHE A 29 -13.18 -6.53 11.67
CA PHE A 29 -12.94 -5.61 12.77
C PHE A 29 -11.62 -4.87 12.58
N ASN A 30 -11.70 -3.57 12.33
CA ASN A 30 -10.57 -2.65 12.28
C ASN A 30 -10.95 -1.33 12.95
N ILE A 31 -10.26 -0.98 14.04
CA ILE A 31 -10.59 0.19 14.84
C ILE A 31 -10.41 1.50 14.05
N PHE A 32 -9.45 1.56 13.13
CA PHE A 32 -9.21 2.74 12.30
C PHE A 32 -10.39 2.97 11.35
N SER A 33 -10.83 1.92 10.65
CA SER A 33 -11.99 1.96 9.75
C SER A 33 -13.31 2.27 10.45
N ILE A 34 -13.42 1.94 11.75
CA ILE A 34 -14.61 2.24 12.56
C ILE A 34 -14.62 3.71 12.98
N LEU A 35 -13.47 4.25 13.38
CA LEU A 35 -13.38 5.59 13.97
C LEU A 35 -13.26 6.70 12.92
N ARG A 36 -12.70 6.40 11.73
CA ARG A 36 -12.40 7.39 10.69
C ARG A 36 -12.62 6.82 9.30
N ASN A 37 -12.74 7.72 8.32
CA ASN A 37 -12.68 7.34 6.92
C ASN A 37 -11.30 6.75 6.63
N GLU A 38 -11.27 5.58 5.98
CA GLU A 38 -10.04 4.88 5.59
C GLU A 38 -9.13 5.69 4.68
N ALA A 39 -9.64 6.72 4.01
CA ALA A 39 -8.90 7.64 3.16
C ALA A 39 -8.48 8.95 3.87
N ASP A 40 -8.69 9.07 5.18
CA ASP A 40 -8.43 10.32 5.92
C ASP A 40 -6.92 10.54 6.13
N GLU A 41 -6.31 11.28 5.20
CA GLU A 41 -4.89 11.63 5.22
C GLU A 41 -4.47 12.31 6.52
N VAL A 42 -5.25 13.27 7.00
CA VAL A 42 -4.85 14.16 8.09
C VAL A 42 -5.12 13.53 9.46
N TYR A 43 -6.34 13.07 9.71
CA TYR A 43 -6.78 12.66 11.05
C TYR A 43 -6.68 11.16 11.31
N LEU A 44 -6.39 10.34 10.28
CA LEU A 44 -6.05 8.94 10.46
C LEU A 44 -4.58 8.72 10.18
N HIS A 45 -4.14 8.90 8.93
CA HIS A 45 -2.82 8.46 8.51
C HIS A 45 -1.69 9.30 9.10
N SER A 46 -1.73 10.62 8.88
CA SER A 46 -0.73 11.53 9.43
C SER A 46 -0.76 11.57 10.96
N GLN A 47 -1.95 11.39 11.57
CA GLN A 47 -2.07 11.26 13.02
C GLN A 47 -1.35 10.03 13.56
N PHE A 48 -1.63 8.87 12.98
CA PHE A 48 -1.10 7.62 13.50
C PHE A 48 0.40 7.48 13.19
N LEU A 49 0.85 7.88 11.99
CA LEU A 49 2.26 7.91 11.66
C LEU A 49 3.05 8.86 12.58
N ALA A 50 2.56 10.08 12.82
CA ALA A 50 3.23 11.02 13.72
C ALA A 50 3.35 10.47 15.15
N GLU A 51 2.32 9.76 15.64
CA GLU A 51 2.34 9.11 16.95
C GLU A 51 3.44 8.04 17.04
N LEU A 52 3.58 7.20 16.01
CA LEU A 52 4.60 6.14 15.97
C LEU A 52 6.03 6.66 15.74
N LEU A 53 6.17 7.75 14.97
CA LEU A 53 7.47 8.35 14.64
C LEU A 53 8.01 9.23 15.77
N ASN A 54 7.19 9.59 16.75
CA ASN A 54 7.60 10.45 17.85
C ASN A 54 8.32 9.65 18.94
N PRO A 55 9.60 9.91 19.25
CA PRO A 55 10.28 9.18 20.34
C PRO A 55 9.66 9.38 21.72
N LYS A 56 8.81 10.40 21.87
CA LYS A 56 8.04 10.71 23.08
C LYS A 56 6.56 10.32 22.94
N GLY A 57 6.20 9.51 21.95
CA GLY A 57 4.85 8.99 21.73
C GLY A 57 4.41 8.05 22.86
N SER A 58 3.10 7.88 22.97
CA SER A 58 2.44 7.03 23.99
C SER A 58 2.74 5.54 23.84
N HIS A 59 3.35 5.12 22.73
CA HIS A 59 3.79 3.74 22.48
C HIS A 59 4.98 3.31 23.38
N ASN A 60 5.67 4.23 24.05
CA ASN A 60 6.76 3.95 25.00
C ASN A 60 7.92 3.11 24.42
N GLN A 61 8.19 3.25 23.11
CA GLN A 61 9.31 2.53 22.46
C GLN A 61 10.55 3.41 22.26
N GLY A 62 10.58 4.61 22.85
CA GLY A 62 11.65 5.57 22.60
C GLY A 62 11.82 5.83 21.11
N ASP A 63 13.06 5.87 20.64
CA ASP A 63 13.44 6.15 19.26
C ASP A 63 13.46 4.92 18.35
N ILE A 64 13.08 3.72 18.84
CA ILE A 64 13.17 2.46 18.09
C ILE A 64 12.36 2.51 16.79
N LEU A 65 11.08 2.92 16.87
CA LEU A 65 10.20 2.92 15.69
C LEU A 65 10.65 3.96 14.65
N LEU A 66 11.10 5.13 15.10
CA LEU A 66 11.68 6.15 14.23
C LEU A 66 12.98 5.66 13.59
N GLY A 67 13.86 5.01 14.36
CA GLY A 67 15.10 4.44 13.84
C GLY A 67 14.85 3.40 12.74
N LEU A 68 13.87 2.52 12.93
CA LEU A 68 13.44 1.57 11.90
C LEU A 68 12.89 2.28 10.66
N PHE A 69 12.13 3.36 10.84
CA PHE A 69 11.59 4.13 9.73
C PHE A 69 12.71 4.76 8.89
N LEU A 70 13.67 5.42 9.56
CA LEU A 70 14.83 6.05 8.92
C LEU A 70 15.68 5.04 8.16
N GLN A 71 15.86 3.83 8.70
CA GLN A 71 16.54 2.74 8.00
C GLN A 71 15.76 2.33 6.75
N GLN A 72 14.43 2.19 6.83
CA GLN A 72 13.59 1.78 5.71
C GLN A 72 13.64 2.77 4.54
N ILE A 73 13.64 4.08 4.83
CA ILE A 73 13.65 5.14 3.79
C ILE A 73 15.06 5.60 3.39
N ASP A 74 16.10 4.87 3.84
CA ASP A 74 17.51 5.14 3.55
C ASP A 74 17.97 6.56 3.99
N LEU A 75 17.66 6.90 5.24
CA LEU A 75 18.15 8.09 5.95
C LEU A 75 18.91 7.72 7.26
N PRO A 76 19.92 6.82 7.22
CA PRO A 76 20.61 6.35 8.42
C PRO A 76 21.44 7.44 9.13
N ASN A 77 21.74 8.55 8.46
CA ASN A 77 22.55 9.65 9.01
C ASN A 77 21.73 10.64 9.86
N PHE A 78 20.41 10.47 9.95
CA PHE A 78 19.57 11.31 10.79
C PHE A 78 19.78 10.98 12.28
N LYS A 79 20.16 11.98 13.07
CA LYS A 79 20.47 11.82 14.50
C LYS A 79 19.19 11.77 15.32
N LEU A 80 19.05 10.72 16.14
CA LEU A 80 17.89 10.49 17.01
C LEU A 80 17.89 11.31 18.32
N LYS A 81 18.96 12.06 18.58
CA LYS A 81 19.08 12.92 19.76
C LYS A 81 18.18 14.15 19.64
N ASN A 82 17.44 14.46 20.71
CA ASN A 82 16.61 15.66 20.83
C ASN A 82 15.56 15.82 19.71
N VAL A 83 15.11 14.71 19.13
CA VAL A 83 14.09 14.73 18.07
C VAL A 83 12.74 15.16 18.64
N TYR A 84 12.02 15.96 17.87
CA TYR A 84 10.60 16.24 18.07
C TYR A 84 9.83 16.03 16.76
N VAL A 85 8.57 15.63 16.91
CA VAL A 85 7.63 15.43 15.80
C VAL A 85 6.45 16.38 15.98
N LYS A 86 6.06 17.08 14.92
CA LYS A 86 4.90 17.95 14.88
C LYS A 86 4.02 17.60 13.68
N LYS A 87 2.72 17.75 13.87
CA LYS A 87 1.74 17.72 12.78
C LYS A 87 1.34 19.12 12.38
N GLU A 88 0.97 19.28 11.11
CA GLU A 88 0.41 20.52 10.54
C GLU A 88 1.29 21.74 10.84
N TYR A 89 2.61 21.52 10.94
CA TYR A 89 3.56 22.57 11.25
C TYR A 89 3.87 23.35 9.98
N ASN A 90 3.37 24.59 9.87
CA ASN A 90 3.44 25.38 8.64
C ASN A 90 2.83 24.64 7.43
N ASP A 91 1.67 24.01 7.63
CA ASP A 91 0.94 23.20 6.65
C ASP A 91 1.64 21.88 6.24
N ILE A 92 2.76 21.52 6.86
CA ILE A 92 3.43 20.23 6.65
C ILE A 92 2.69 19.14 7.42
N ASP A 93 2.30 18.05 6.75
CA ASP A 93 1.55 16.95 7.38
C ASP A 93 2.28 16.36 8.59
N ILE A 94 3.55 15.97 8.41
CA ILE A 94 4.42 15.50 9.49
C ILE A 94 5.80 16.14 9.36
N PHE A 95 6.22 16.84 10.40
CA PHE A 95 7.53 17.47 10.51
C PHE A 95 8.33 16.79 11.62
N ILE A 96 9.47 16.19 11.26
CA ILE A 96 10.40 15.55 12.19
C ILE A 96 11.69 16.36 12.18
N ALA A 97 12.17 16.80 13.33
CA ALA A 97 13.41 17.57 13.36
C ALA A 97 14.21 17.35 14.64
N ASN A 98 15.51 17.56 14.51
CA ASN A 98 16.43 17.78 15.61
C ASN A 98 17.07 19.18 15.47
N GLU A 99 18.14 19.46 16.21
CA GLU A 99 18.80 20.78 16.20
C GLU A 99 19.44 21.15 14.84
N THR A 100 19.75 20.17 14.00
CA THR A 100 20.55 20.36 12.77
C THR A 100 19.93 19.77 11.51
N GLN A 101 18.94 18.88 11.65
CA GLN A 101 18.37 18.10 10.55
C GLN A 101 16.84 18.13 10.62
N ALA A 102 16.19 18.07 9.46
CA ALA A 102 14.74 17.99 9.37
C ALA A 102 14.28 17.00 8.28
N ILE A 103 13.12 16.40 8.52
CA ILE A 103 12.38 15.60 7.55
C ILE A 103 11.00 16.23 7.42
N ILE A 104 10.69 16.63 6.20
CA ILE A 104 9.36 17.08 5.77
C ILE A 104 8.70 15.87 5.17
N LEU A 105 7.60 15.39 5.73
CA LEU A 105 6.83 14.28 5.18
C LEU A 105 5.45 14.78 4.78
N GLU A 106 5.20 14.76 3.47
CA GLU A 106 3.90 15.02 2.85
C GLU A 106 3.21 13.68 2.59
N ASN A 107 1.98 13.53 3.07
CA ASN A 107 1.24 12.28 3.03
C ASN A 107 0.05 12.38 2.09
N LYS A 108 0.03 11.57 1.04
CA LYS A 108 -1.04 11.52 0.04
C LYS A 108 -1.63 10.12 -0.05
N ILE A 109 -2.93 10.04 0.12
CA ILE A 109 -3.73 8.84 -0.13
C ILE A 109 -4.49 9.03 -1.44
N TYR A 110 -5.33 10.08 -1.52
CA TYR A 110 -6.12 10.40 -2.72
C TYR A 110 -6.24 11.91 -3.01
N ALA A 111 -5.66 12.78 -2.18
CA ALA A 111 -5.69 14.22 -2.44
C ALA A 111 -4.81 14.62 -3.62
N GLU A 112 -5.26 15.65 -4.34
CA GLU A 112 -4.51 16.26 -5.42
C GLU A 112 -3.33 17.10 -4.87
N ASP A 113 -2.31 17.25 -5.72
CA ASP A 113 -1.16 18.09 -5.41
C ASP A 113 -1.51 19.57 -5.41
N GLN A 114 -0.95 20.29 -4.43
CA GLN A 114 -0.99 21.74 -4.43
C GLN A 114 0.24 22.31 -5.17
N PRO A 115 0.08 23.29 -6.08
CA PRO A 115 1.19 23.88 -6.82
C PRO A 115 2.25 24.50 -5.90
N GLY A 116 3.51 24.08 -6.07
CA GLY A 116 4.69 24.58 -5.36
C GLY A 116 4.73 24.24 -3.86
N GLN A 117 3.91 23.29 -3.41
CA GLN A 117 3.74 22.95 -1.99
C GLN A 117 5.07 22.51 -1.36
N LEU A 118 5.74 21.53 -1.97
CA LEU A 118 6.99 20.98 -1.42
C LEU A 118 8.10 22.03 -1.38
N ALA A 119 8.20 22.86 -2.44
CA ALA A 119 9.18 23.95 -2.49
C ALA A 119 8.95 24.99 -1.39
N ARG A 120 7.69 25.34 -1.10
CA ARG A 120 7.34 26.23 0.02
C ARG A 120 7.77 25.65 1.36
N TYR A 121 7.55 24.35 1.59
CA TYR A 121 7.94 23.69 2.83
C TYR A 121 9.45 23.68 3.02
N TYR A 122 10.18 23.28 1.98
CA TYR A 122 11.64 23.27 1.99
C TYR A 122 12.21 24.65 2.34
N GLU A 123 11.78 25.70 1.64
CA GLU A 123 12.24 27.06 1.89
C GLU A 123 11.83 27.59 3.28
N SER A 124 10.66 27.19 3.78
CA SER A 124 10.19 27.55 5.13
C SER A 124 11.09 26.96 6.22
N VAL A 125 11.50 25.71 6.07
CA VAL A 125 12.40 25.02 7.02
C VAL A 125 13.82 25.55 6.89
N ARG A 126 14.31 25.77 5.67
CA ARG A 126 15.64 26.33 5.42
C ARG A 126 15.84 27.72 6.04
N LYS A 127 14.81 28.57 6.02
CA LYS A 127 14.83 29.90 6.67
C LYS A 127 14.96 29.84 8.20
N GLN A 128 14.75 28.68 8.82
CA GLN A 128 14.96 28.47 10.26
C GLN A 128 16.42 28.12 10.59
N GLY A 129 17.30 28.03 9.59
CA GLY A 129 18.72 27.73 9.77
C GLY A 129 19.07 26.25 9.74
N ILE A 130 18.12 25.37 9.37
CA ILE A 130 18.38 23.93 9.17
C ILE A 130 18.89 23.73 7.74
N GLU A 131 20.04 23.08 7.59
CA GLU A 131 20.68 22.86 6.29
C GLU A 131 20.48 21.43 5.76
N ASP A 132 20.42 20.43 6.63
CA ASP A 132 20.21 19.03 6.27
C ASP A 132 18.71 18.71 6.31
N ILE A 133 18.06 18.81 5.15
CA ILE A 133 16.61 18.64 5.02
C ILE A 133 16.34 17.51 4.02
N ALA A 134 15.56 16.51 4.43
CA ALA A 134 14.97 15.52 3.56
C ALA A 134 13.48 15.82 3.34
N VAL A 135 13.01 15.67 2.11
CA VAL A 135 11.60 15.77 1.74
C VAL A 135 11.11 14.38 1.34
N ILE A 136 10.13 13.87 2.07
CA ILE A 136 9.49 12.59 1.86
C ILE A 136 8.11 12.85 1.28
N TYR A 137 7.85 12.28 0.10
CA TYR A 137 6.54 12.28 -0.53
C TYR A 137 5.97 10.87 -0.44
N LEU A 138 5.06 10.67 0.50
CA LEU A 138 4.48 9.37 0.83
C LEU A 138 3.16 9.20 0.09
N THR A 139 3.07 8.21 -0.80
CA THR A 139 1.84 7.87 -1.53
C THR A 139 1.46 6.41 -1.34
N LEU A 140 0.27 5.98 -1.80
CA LEU A 140 -0.13 4.57 -1.71
C LEU A 140 0.86 3.63 -2.42
N ASN A 141 1.34 4.01 -3.61
CA ASN A 141 2.14 3.14 -4.49
C ASN A 141 3.55 3.67 -4.82
N GLY A 142 3.99 4.77 -4.19
CA GLY A 142 5.29 5.38 -4.48
C GLY A 142 5.27 6.26 -5.73
N ASP A 143 4.10 6.75 -6.12
CA ASP A 143 3.94 7.71 -7.22
C ASP A 143 4.73 8.99 -6.94
N ALA A 144 5.37 9.52 -7.97
CA ALA A 144 6.09 10.79 -7.90
C ALA A 144 5.12 11.98 -7.80
N PRO A 145 5.49 13.05 -7.09
CA PRO A 145 4.69 14.28 -7.10
C PRO A 145 4.65 14.88 -8.50
N SER A 146 3.59 15.62 -8.80
CA SER A 146 3.46 16.37 -10.04
C SER A 146 4.57 17.44 -10.18
N GLU A 147 4.95 17.74 -11.43
CA GLU A 147 5.94 18.79 -11.73
C GLU A 147 5.55 20.15 -11.15
N GLN A 148 4.24 20.40 -10.99
CA GLN A 148 3.74 21.64 -10.41
C GLN A 148 4.01 21.73 -8.92
N SER A 149 4.04 20.62 -8.19
CA SER A 149 4.29 20.55 -6.75
C SER A 149 5.76 20.78 -6.39
N THR A 150 6.68 20.31 -7.25
CA THR A 150 8.13 20.31 -6.97
C THR A 150 8.85 21.59 -7.36
N LYS A 151 8.22 22.58 -8.03
CA LYS A 151 8.82 23.84 -8.54
C LYS A 151 10.10 24.30 -7.79
N GLY A 152 11.28 23.88 -8.25
CA GLY A 152 12.58 24.31 -7.71
C GLY A 152 13.27 23.35 -6.71
N ILE A 153 12.65 22.23 -6.36
CA ILE A 153 13.32 21.09 -5.73
C ILE A 153 13.92 20.24 -6.86
N VAL A 154 15.20 20.46 -7.14
CA VAL A 154 15.86 19.94 -8.35
C VAL A 154 16.74 18.71 -8.08
N ALA A 155 16.94 18.33 -6.82
CA ALA A 155 17.83 17.22 -6.47
C ALA A 155 17.06 15.98 -6.04
N ASP A 156 17.22 14.88 -6.78
CA ASP A 156 16.75 13.54 -6.41
C ASP A 156 17.28 13.10 -5.02
N SER A 157 18.40 13.68 -4.56
CA SER A 157 18.94 13.42 -3.22
C SER A 157 18.12 14.07 -2.09
N LEU A 158 17.29 15.06 -2.40
CA LEU A 158 16.49 15.81 -1.42
C LEU A 158 15.07 15.26 -1.32
N LEU A 159 14.47 14.90 -2.46
CA LEU A 159 13.09 14.40 -2.55
C LEU A 159 13.10 12.89 -2.72
N ARG A 160 12.49 12.19 -1.75
CA ARG A 160 12.31 10.74 -1.79
C ARG A 160 10.83 10.40 -1.89
N THR A 161 10.49 9.59 -2.89
CA THR A 161 9.17 8.98 -3.02
C THR A 161 9.13 7.71 -2.20
N VAL A 162 8.19 7.65 -1.26
CA VAL A 162 7.99 6.51 -0.35
C VAL A 162 6.58 6.00 -0.56
N SER A 163 6.39 4.70 -0.40
CA SER A 163 5.11 4.03 -0.63
C SER A 163 4.54 3.44 0.65
N TYR A 164 3.21 3.51 0.81
CA TYR A 164 2.54 2.69 1.81
C TYR A 164 2.67 1.20 1.53
N LYS A 165 2.57 0.87 0.23
CA LYS A 165 2.58 -0.49 -0.30
C LYS A 165 3.84 -1.25 0.07
N ASP A 166 5.01 -0.68 -0.15
CA ASP A 166 6.26 -1.40 0.04
C ASP A 166 6.99 -0.90 1.30
N ASP A 167 7.16 0.41 1.47
CA ASP A 167 8.02 0.96 2.52
C ASP A 167 7.35 1.00 3.90
N ILE A 168 6.15 1.59 4.01
CA ILE A 168 5.44 1.64 5.30
C ILE A 168 5.02 0.23 5.73
N ASP A 169 4.64 -0.64 4.79
CA ASP A 169 4.34 -2.03 5.14
C ASP A 169 5.55 -2.76 5.71
N ALA A 170 6.72 -2.68 5.05
CA ALA A 170 7.96 -3.29 5.54
C ALA A 170 8.40 -2.70 6.88
N TRP A 171 8.30 -1.38 7.05
CA TRP A 171 8.58 -0.72 8.32
C TRP A 171 7.65 -1.21 9.44
N LEU A 172 6.35 -1.35 9.17
CA LEU A 172 5.39 -1.87 10.13
C LEU A 172 5.69 -3.34 10.49
N GLU A 173 6.15 -4.17 9.55
CA GLU A 173 6.57 -5.54 9.85
C GLU A 173 7.71 -5.56 10.88
N GLU A 174 8.71 -4.70 10.74
CA GLU A 174 9.79 -4.56 11.73
C GLU A 174 9.29 -4.00 13.07
N CYS A 175 8.38 -3.01 13.04
CA CYS A 175 7.77 -2.48 14.24
C CYS A 175 6.97 -3.54 15.01
N ILE A 176 6.24 -4.41 14.30
CA ILE A 176 5.47 -5.52 14.89
C ILE A 176 6.40 -6.54 15.55
N LYS A 177 7.56 -6.84 14.93
CA LYS A 177 8.59 -7.71 15.53
C LYS A 177 9.15 -7.11 16.81
N GLN A 178 9.47 -5.82 16.84
CA GLN A 178 9.91 -5.14 18.06
C GLN A 178 8.82 -5.09 19.14
N ALA A 179 7.57 -4.89 18.73
CA ALA A 179 6.42 -4.86 19.62
C ALA A 179 5.94 -6.25 20.08
N ALA A 180 6.65 -7.34 19.78
CA ALA A 180 6.19 -8.72 20.02
C ALA A 180 5.73 -8.96 21.47
N GLN A 181 6.40 -8.36 22.46
CA GLN A 181 6.09 -8.48 23.88
C GLN A 181 5.09 -7.45 24.41
N TYR A 182 4.58 -6.55 23.54
CA TYR A 182 3.65 -5.47 23.88
C TYR A 182 2.32 -5.65 23.12
N PRO A 183 1.40 -6.52 23.59
CA PRO A 183 0.23 -6.92 22.82
C PRO A 183 -0.63 -5.75 22.34
N VAL A 184 -0.85 -4.73 23.17
CA VAL A 184 -1.67 -3.56 22.79
C VAL A 184 -1.08 -2.84 21.59
N LEU A 185 0.23 -2.53 21.64
CA LEU A 185 0.92 -1.88 20.53
C LEU A 185 0.96 -2.80 19.31
N ARG A 186 1.33 -4.07 19.50
CA ARG A 186 1.42 -5.07 18.42
C ARG A 186 0.11 -5.21 17.66
N GLU A 187 -1.01 -5.43 18.35
CA GLU A 187 -2.30 -5.60 17.70
C GLU A 187 -2.77 -4.29 17.03
N THR A 188 -2.45 -3.13 17.61
CA THR A 188 -2.73 -1.83 16.99
C THR A 188 -1.96 -1.67 15.67
N LEU A 189 -0.66 -2.00 15.66
CA LEU A 189 0.17 -1.99 14.45
C LEU A 189 -0.33 -2.98 13.40
N VAL A 190 -0.69 -4.21 13.81
CA VAL A 190 -1.28 -5.21 12.91
C VAL A 190 -2.59 -4.72 12.29
N GLN A 191 -3.44 -4.03 13.05
CA GLN A 191 -4.67 -3.45 12.50
C GLN A 191 -4.39 -2.33 11.49
N TYR A 192 -3.43 -1.45 11.77
CA TYR A 192 -3.05 -0.41 10.82
C TYR A 192 -2.42 -1.00 9.55
N GLN A 193 -1.57 -2.01 9.70
CA GLN A 193 -0.98 -2.73 8.57
C GLN A 193 -2.05 -3.38 7.68
N ARG A 194 -3.09 -3.98 8.27
CA ARG A 194 -4.22 -4.54 7.51
C ARG A 194 -4.98 -3.46 6.73
N LEU A 195 -5.16 -2.28 7.33
CA LEU A 195 -5.77 -1.13 6.63
C LEU A 195 -4.92 -0.71 5.43
N ILE A 196 -3.60 -0.60 5.60
CA ILE A 196 -2.68 -0.30 4.49
C ILE A 196 -2.76 -1.36 3.39
N LYS A 197 -2.75 -2.65 3.76
CA LYS A 197 -2.89 -3.75 2.80
C LYS A 197 -4.22 -3.70 2.05
N LYS A 198 -5.30 -3.25 2.70
CA LYS A 198 -6.59 -3.02 2.05
C LYS A 198 -6.51 -1.88 1.04
N LEU A 199 -6.00 -0.71 1.44
CA LEU A 199 -5.88 0.48 0.58
C LEU A 199 -4.98 0.27 -0.63
N THR A 200 -3.92 -0.52 -0.48
CA THR A 200 -2.92 -0.81 -1.52
C THR A 200 -3.27 -2.04 -2.38
N GLY A 201 -4.44 -2.65 -2.16
CA GLY A 201 -4.90 -3.82 -2.90
C GLY A 201 -4.11 -5.11 -2.61
N GLN A 202 -3.39 -5.16 -1.49
CA GLN A 202 -2.58 -6.30 -1.04
C GLN A 202 -3.30 -7.26 -0.09
N SER A 203 -4.54 -6.96 0.30
CA SER A 203 -5.39 -7.91 1.03
C SER A 203 -5.51 -9.23 0.25
N SER A 204 -6.03 -10.28 0.89
CA SER A 204 -6.08 -11.72 0.52
C SER A 204 -6.29 -12.10 -0.97
N VAL A 205 -6.63 -11.13 -1.84
CA VAL A 205 -6.52 -11.12 -3.30
C VAL A 205 -5.20 -11.67 -3.82
N ARG A 206 -4.03 -11.43 -3.21
CA ARG A 206 -2.76 -11.96 -3.77
C ARG A 206 -2.68 -13.48 -3.70
N GLY A 207 -3.05 -14.09 -2.58
CA GLY A 207 -3.13 -15.54 -2.43
C GLY A 207 -4.19 -16.15 -3.35
N TYR A 208 -5.39 -15.55 -3.36
CA TYR A 208 -6.49 -15.94 -4.24
C TYR A 208 -6.07 -15.87 -5.72
N THR A 209 -5.39 -14.79 -6.11
CA THR A 209 -4.95 -14.54 -7.49
C THR A 209 -3.82 -15.46 -7.89
N MET A 210 -2.87 -15.78 -7.00
CA MET A 210 -1.82 -16.76 -7.29
C MET A 210 -2.41 -18.17 -7.44
N GLU A 211 -3.29 -18.60 -6.54
CA GLU A 211 -3.90 -19.94 -6.60
C GLU A 211 -4.81 -20.10 -7.83
N ILE A 212 -5.53 -19.04 -8.22
CA ILE A 212 -6.27 -18.99 -9.49
C ILE A 212 -5.34 -18.97 -10.70
N LYS A 213 -4.23 -18.20 -10.67
CA LYS A 213 -3.24 -18.18 -11.75
C LYS A 213 -2.61 -19.55 -11.94
N ASP A 214 -2.20 -20.22 -10.88
CA ASP A 214 -1.63 -21.58 -10.95
C ASP A 214 -2.64 -22.58 -11.50
N LEU A 215 -3.91 -22.46 -11.10
CA LEU A 215 -4.99 -23.28 -11.65
C LEU A 215 -5.18 -23.01 -13.16
N LEU A 216 -5.14 -21.76 -13.61
CA LEU A 216 -5.27 -21.38 -15.02
C LEU A 216 -4.07 -21.81 -15.87
N LEU A 217 -2.87 -21.72 -15.30
CA LEU A 217 -1.61 -22.06 -15.97
C LEU A 217 -1.32 -23.57 -15.99
N ASN A 218 -2.12 -24.38 -15.29
CA ASN A 218 -2.02 -25.82 -15.35
C ASN A 218 -2.24 -26.33 -16.79
N GLU A 219 -1.27 -27.08 -17.34
CA GLU A 219 -1.30 -27.56 -18.72
C GLU A 219 -2.61 -28.29 -19.08
N ARG A 220 -3.19 -29.02 -18.14
CA ARG A 220 -4.44 -29.76 -18.36
C ARG A 220 -5.61 -28.80 -18.62
N ASN A 221 -5.65 -27.68 -17.91
CA ASN A 221 -6.70 -26.68 -18.04
C ASN A 221 -6.51 -25.83 -19.30
N ILE A 222 -5.27 -25.53 -19.68
CA ILE A 222 -4.94 -24.90 -20.97
C ILE A 222 -5.38 -25.79 -22.14
N LYS A 223 -5.03 -27.09 -22.10
CA LYS A 223 -5.45 -28.07 -23.13
C LYS A 223 -6.97 -28.15 -23.22
N LEU A 224 -7.67 -28.12 -22.09
CA LEU A 224 -9.13 -28.14 -22.03
C LEU A 224 -9.75 -26.89 -22.67
N ALA A 225 -9.20 -25.70 -22.41
CA ALA A 225 -9.65 -24.45 -23.02
C ALA A 225 -9.47 -24.45 -24.54
N ILE A 226 -8.32 -24.91 -25.04
CA ILE A 226 -8.03 -25.03 -26.47
C ILE A 226 -9.01 -25.98 -27.16
N VAL A 227 -9.24 -27.17 -26.56
CA VAL A 227 -10.19 -28.16 -27.10
C VAL A 227 -11.61 -27.59 -27.16
N THR A 228 -12.03 -26.86 -26.12
CA THR A 228 -13.38 -26.26 -26.06
C THR A 228 -13.56 -25.20 -27.14
N CYS A 229 -12.61 -24.26 -27.27
CA CYS A 229 -12.62 -23.26 -28.33
C CYS A 229 -12.64 -23.89 -29.74
N SER A 230 -11.87 -24.96 -29.94
CA SER A 230 -11.84 -25.69 -31.22
C SER A 230 -13.19 -26.34 -31.53
N THR A 231 -13.81 -27.00 -30.55
CA THR A 231 -15.14 -27.62 -30.73
C THR A 231 -16.25 -26.61 -31.00
N ASP A 232 -16.17 -25.40 -30.44
CA ASP A 232 -17.14 -24.33 -30.70
C ASP A 232 -16.97 -23.71 -32.09
N ILE A 233 -15.72 -23.60 -32.57
CA ILE A 233 -15.41 -23.21 -33.95
C ILE A 233 -15.97 -24.26 -34.93
N ASP A 234 -15.74 -25.55 -34.68
CA ASP A 234 -16.24 -26.63 -35.53
C ASP A 234 -17.77 -26.70 -35.59
N LYS A 235 -18.45 -26.52 -34.45
CA LYS A 235 -19.92 -26.41 -34.40
C LYS A 235 -20.42 -25.22 -35.22
N ARG A 236 -19.78 -24.05 -35.12
CA ARG A 236 -20.16 -22.85 -35.89
C ARG A 236 -19.94 -23.06 -37.40
N LEU A 237 -18.88 -23.76 -37.80
CA LEU A 237 -18.62 -24.11 -39.20
C LEU A 237 -19.65 -25.10 -39.75
N SER A 238 -20.02 -26.13 -38.97
CA SER A 238 -21.05 -27.11 -39.34
C SER A 238 -22.43 -26.47 -39.53
N ILE A 239 -22.83 -25.55 -38.64
CA ILE A 239 -24.09 -24.79 -38.77
C ILE A 239 -24.10 -23.91 -40.04
N LYS A 240 -22.98 -23.27 -40.37
CA LYS A 240 -22.84 -22.47 -41.62
C LYS A 240 -22.78 -23.35 -42.88
N GLY A 241 -22.30 -24.59 -42.78
CA GLY A 241 -22.31 -25.56 -43.88
C GLY A 241 -23.73 -26.05 -44.20
N LEU A 242 -24.52 -26.35 -43.16
CA LEU A 242 -25.92 -26.77 -43.28
C LEU A 242 -26.84 -25.67 -43.84
N SER A 243 -26.57 -24.40 -43.52
CA SER A 243 -27.35 -23.28 -44.07
C SER A 243 -27.08 -23.03 -45.56
N LYS A 244 -25.86 -23.31 -46.06
CA LYS A 244 -25.54 -23.21 -47.49
C LYS A 244 -26.14 -24.32 -48.35
N GLN A 245 -26.37 -25.52 -47.80
CA GLN A 245 -26.99 -26.62 -48.54
C GLN A 245 -28.51 -26.46 -48.72
N ARG A 246 -29.21 -25.75 -47.81
CA ARG A 246 -30.65 -25.47 -47.91
C ARG A 246 -31.04 -24.39 -48.93
N HIS A 247 -30.10 -23.76 -49.62
CA HIS A 247 -30.36 -22.76 -50.67
C HIS A 247 -29.96 -23.22 -52.08
N ARG A 248 -29.65 -24.51 -52.26
CA ARG A 248 -29.31 -25.12 -53.55
C ARG A 248 -30.20 -26.30 -53.94
N GLY A 249 -31.34 -26.47 -53.28
CA GLY A 249 -32.38 -27.44 -53.62
C GLY A 249 -33.60 -26.73 -54.18
#